data_AF-A0A353QFX2-F1
#
_entry.id   AF-A0A353QFX2-F1
#
_cell.length_a   1.000
_cell.length_b   1.000
_cell.length_c   1.000
_cell.angle_alpha   90.00
_cell.angle_beta   90.00
_cell.angle_gamma   90.00
#
_symmetry.space_group_name_H-M   'P 1'
#
loop_
_entity.id
_entity.type
_entity.pdbx_description
1 polymer ?
#
loop_
_entity_poly.entity_id
_entity_poly.type
_entity_poly.pdbx_seq_one_letter_code
_entity_poly.pdbx_strand_id
1 'polypeptide(L)'
;TSLIENCSVTGHIAGTSSTGGMFGGLRGTVTNCHTDTIVSAGVGAWYTGGLAGFASSATITKCFAFGSVTGQYAVGGLLGTTEGCSINQCYAFADVNSLTEVA
;
A
#
# COMPACT_ATOMS: atom_id res chain seq x y z
N THR A 1 -11.27 14.20 11.29
CA THR A 1 -10.29 13.61 10.35
C THR A 1 -9.34 12.76 11.17
N SER A 2 -9.15 11.49 10.79
CA SER A 2 -8.16 10.64 11.47
C SER A 2 -6.75 10.98 10.97
N LEU A 3 -5.79 11.07 11.89
CA LEU A 3 -4.37 11.35 11.62
C LEU A 3 -3.53 10.18 12.08
N ILE A 4 -2.61 9.74 11.22
CA ILE A 4 -1.53 8.82 11.57
C ILE A 4 -0.23 9.49 11.19
N GLU A 5 0.70 9.57 12.14
CA GLU A 5 1.96 10.24 11.95
C GLU A 5 3.12 9.51 12.63
N ASN A 6 4.31 9.62 12.04
CA ASN A 6 5.57 9.13 12.63
C ASN A 6 5.55 7.64 12.97
N CYS A 7 4.88 6.84 12.15
CA CYS A 7 4.74 5.40 12.34
C CYS A 7 5.56 4.60 11.32
N SER A 8 6.05 3.45 11.75
CA SER A 8 6.80 2.49 10.91
C SER A 8 6.21 1.10 11.06
N VAL A 9 6.07 0.36 9.95
CA VAL A 9 5.67 -1.05 9.97
C VAL A 9 6.72 -1.89 9.27
N THR A 10 7.05 -3.03 9.87
CA THR A 10 7.96 -4.03 9.31
C THR A 10 7.36 -5.42 9.40
N GLY A 11 7.81 -6.33 8.54
CA GLY A 11 7.45 -7.76 8.61
C GLY A 11 6.64 -8.24 7.40
N HIS A 12 5.98 -9.39 7.57
CA HIS A 12 5.18 -10.02 6.51
C HIS A 12 3.70 -9.72 6.72
N ILE A 13 3.05 -9.16 5.70
CA ILE A 13 1.60 -8.91 5.69
C ILE A 13 0.97 -9.71 4.56
N ALA A 14 0.03 -10.57 4.92
CA ALA A 14 -0.73 -11.37 3.97
C ALA A 14 -2.20 -10.93 3.94
N GLY A 15 -2.80 -10.91 2.75
CA GLY A 15 -4.21 -10.55 2.55
C GLY A 15 -4.82 -11.15 1.30
N THR A 16 -6.13 -10.96 1.09
CA THR A 16 -6.88 -11.63 0.02
C THR A 16 -7.65 -10.69 -0.92
N SER A 17 -7.74 -9.39 -0.59
CA SER A 17 -8.56 -8.43 -1.37
C SER A 17 -7.86 -7.08 -1.52
N SER A 18 -7.91 -6.24 -0.48
CA SER A 18 -7.18 -4.96 -0.43
C SER A 18 -6.11 -5.04 0.65
N THR A 19 -4.84 -5.13 0.24
CA THR A 19 -3.73 -5.38 1.16
C THR A 19 -2.69 -4.28 1.05
N GLY A 20 -2.30 -3.69 2.19
CA GLY A 20 -1.21 -2.73 2.23
C GLY A 20 -0.26 -2.99 3.39
N GLY A 21 0.98 -2.52 3.25
CA GLY A 21 2.00 -2.66 4.29
C GLY A 21 1.64 -1.96 5.61
N MET A 22 0.72 -0.99 5.59
CA MET A 22 0.17 -0.34 6.78
C MET A 22 -1.36 -0.30 6.76
N PHE A 23 -1.98 -0.17 5.58
CA PHE A 23 -3.43 -0.01 5.45
C PHE A 23 -4.03 -0.91 4.37
N GLY A 24 -5.09 -1.67 4.69
CA GLY A 24 -5.92 -2.28 3.64
C GLY A 24 -6.72 -1.23 2.86
N GLY A 25 -7.39 -0.33 3.60
CA GLY A 25 -8.12 0.82 3.09
C GLY A 25 -7.77 2.08 3.87
N LEU A 26 -7.52 3.18 3.16
CA LEU A 26 -7.05 4.43 3.73
C LEU A 26 -7.99 5.59 3.41
N ARG A 27 -8.48 6.26 4.47
CA ARG A 27 -9.16 7.56 4.42
C ARG A 27 -8.59 8.42 5.55
N GLY A 28 -8.34 9.71 5.31
CA GLY A 28 -7.76 10.62 6.30
C GLY A 28 -6.34 11.07 5.96
N THR A 29 -5.56 11.47 6.97
CA THR A 29 -4.21 12.03 6.77
C THR A 29 -3.15 11.09 7.31
N VAL A 30 -2.15 10.79 6.48
CA VAL A 30 -0.95 10.03 6.84
C VAL A 30 0.27 10.90 6.54
N THR A 31 1.11 11.10 7.54
CA THR A 31 2.32 11.93 7.39
C THR A 31 3.54 11.28 8.02
N ASN A 32 4.69 11.39 7.36
CA ASN A 32 5.97 10.90 7.89
C ASN A 32 5.92 9.43 8.35
N CYS A 33 5.23 8.57 7.60
CA CYS A 33 5.08 7.16 7.90
C CYS A 33 5.79 6.30 6.87
N HIS A 34 6.26 5.13 7.27
CA HIS A 34 6.91 4.23 6.33
C HIS A 34 6.67 2.75 6.58
N THR A 35 6.91 1.97 5.53
CA THR A 35 6.86 0.51 5.58
C THR A 35 8.16 -0.06 5.04
N ASP A 36 8.61 -1.15 5.68
CA ASP A 36 9.63 -2.07 5.15
C ASP A 36 9.09 -3.49 5.32
N THR A 37 8.19 -3.85 4.40
CA THR A 37 7.31 -5.01 4.53
C THR A 37 7.32 -5.89 3.30
N ILE A 38 7.11 -7.19 3.52
CA ILE A 38 6.76 -8.14 2.48
C ILE A 38 5.23 -8.21 2.44
N VAL A 39 4.61 -7.61 1.43
CA VAL A 39 3.16 -7.61 1.22
C VAL A 39 2.80 -8.71 0.21
N SER A 40 2.04 -9.71 0.65
CA SER A 40 1.62 -10.84 -0.19
C SER A 40 0.11 -10.94 -0.23
N ALA A 41 -0.49 -10.49 -1.33
CA ALA A 41 -1.92 -10.68 -1.58
C ALA A 41 -2.17 -11.90 -2.49
N GLY A 42 -3.14 -12.72 -2.14
CA GLY A 42 -3.49 -13.93 -2.88
C GLY A 42 -4.11 -13.67 -4.26
N VAL A 43 -4.30 -14.75 -5.03
CA VAL A 43 -5.09 -14.71 -6.28
C VAL A 43 -6.52 -14.25 -5.97
N GLY A 44 -7.02 -13.34 -6.78
CA GLY A 44 -8.29 -12.63 -6.62
C GLY A 44 -8.15 -11.25 -5.96
N ALA A 45 -6.96 -10.87 -5.49
CA ALA A 45 -6.76 -9.60 -4.80
C ALA A 45 -6.88 -8.40 -5.76
N TRP A 46 -7.81 -7.50 -5.44
CA TRP A 46 -8.09 -6.30 -6.23
C TRP A 46 -6.98 -5.28 -6.13
N TYR A 47 -6.50 -4.96 -4.91
CA TYR A 47 -5.59 -3.85 -4.69
C TYR A 47 -4.50 -4.21 -3.70
N THR A 48 -3.24 -4.05 -4.11
CA THR A 48 -2.08 -4.36 -3.27
C THR A 48 -1.09 -3.21 -3.34
N GLY A 49 -0.69 -2.67 -2.19
CA GLY A 49 0.25 -1.55 -2.12
C GLY A 49 1.29 -1.68 -1.02
N GLY A 50 2.47 -1.08 -1.21
CA GLY A 50 3.51 -1.09 -0.17
C GLY A 50 3.13 -0.33 1.11
N LEU A 51 2.34 0.74 1.01
CA LEU A 51 1.79 1.49 2.15
C LEU A 51 0.29 1.18 2.35
N ALA A 52 -0.51 1.31 1.28
CA ALA A 52 -1.94 1.02 1.34
C ALA A 52 -2.47 0.28 0.11
N GLY A 53 -3.41 -0.64 0.29
CA GLY A 53 -4.10 -1.30 -0.82
C GLY A 53 -4.98 -0.30 -1.60
N PHE A 54 -5.99 0.26 -0.93
CA PHE A 54 -6.90 1.26 -1.49
C PHE A 54 -6.84 2.57 -0.70
N ALA A 55 -6.75 3.72 -1.35
CA ALA A 55 -6.88 5.02 -0.69
C ALA A 55 -8.02 5.85 -1.33
N SER A 56 -8.87 6.47 -0.51
CA SER A 56 -9.93 7.37 -1.00
C SER A 56 -10.04 8.62 -0.14
N SER A 57 -10.09 9.79 -0.80
CA SER A 57 -10.16 11.10 -0.15
C SER A 57 -9.10 11.26 0.95
N ALA A 58 -7.88 10.78 0.69
CA ALA A 58 -6.78 10.75 1.65
C ALA A 58 -5.67 11.76 1.30
N THR A 59 -4.99 12.26 2.33
CA THR A 59 -3.78 13.08 2.21
C THR A 59 -2.59 12.29 2.73
N ILE A 60 -1.64 11.99 1.85
CA ILE A 60 -0.46 11.17 2.13
C ILE A 60 0.76 12.04 1.87
N THR A 61 1.56 12.30 2.90
CA THR A 61 2.67 13.26 2.80
C THR A 61 3.93 12.70 3.44
N LYS A 62 5.10 12.84 2.79
CA LYS A 62 6.38 12.36 3.32
C LYS A 62 6.36 10.88 3.74
N CYS A 63 5.64 10.05 2.99
CA CYS A 63 5.53 8.63 3.27
C CYS A 63 6.32 7.80 2.27
N PHE A 64 6.83 6.65 2.69
CA PHE A 64 7.58 5.78 1.79
C PHE A 64 7.40 4.30 2.09
N ALA A 65 7.62 3.48 1.07
CA ALA A 65 7.48 2.04 1.16
C ALA A 65 8.71 1.33 0.56
N PHE A 66 9.23 0.37 1.33
CA PHE A 66 10.31 -0.56 1.00
C PHE A 66 9.82 -2.01 1.09
N GLY A 67 10.66 -2.93 0.63
CA GLY A 67 10.39 -4.38 0.68
C GLY A 67 9.85 -4.90 -0.65
N SER A 68 8.83 -5.75 -0.59
CA SER A 68 8.24 -6.34 -1.80
C SER A 68 6.72 -6.37 -1.73
N VAL A 69 6.07 -6.25 -2.89
CA VAL A 69 4.62 -6.22 -3.03
C VAL A 69 4.23 -7.21 -4.11
N THR A 70 3.48 -8.25 -3.73
CA THR A 70 2.94 -9.26 -4.65
C THR A 70 1.42 -9.25 -4.61
N GLY A 71 0.75 -9.12 -5.75
CA GLY A 71 -0.72 -9.14 -5.86
C GLY A 71 -1.19 -9.39 -7.30
N GLN A 72 -2.49 -9.33 -7.60
CA GLN A 72 -2.99 -9.69 -8.94
C GLN A 72 -3.44 -8.50 -9.79
N TYR A 73 -4.52 -7.81 -9.41
CA TYR A 73 -5.17 -6.84 -10.32
C TYR A 73 -4.47 -5.47 -10.35
N ALA A 74 -4.51 -4.71 -9.24
CA ALA A 74 -3.78 -3.46 -9.12
C ALA A 74 -2.68 -3.60 -8.05
N VAL A 75 -1.43 -3.59 -8.49
CA VAL A 75 -0.26 -3.75 -7.61
C VAL A 75 0.62 -2.53 -7.75
N GLY A 76 0.90 -1.84 -6.65
CA GLY A 76 1.72 -0.63 -6.66
C GLY A 76 2.74 -0.59 -5.53
N GLY A 77 3.89 0.05 -5.79
CA GLY A 77 4.97 0.14 -4.81
C GLY A 77 4.60 0.95 -3.55
N LEU A 78 3.73 1.96 -3.67
CA LEU A 78 3.23 2.74 -2.53
C LEU A 78 1.75 2.48 -2.29
N LEU A 79 0.91 2.62 -3.32
CA LEU A 79 -0.55 2.45 -3.24
C LEU A 79 -1.00 1.50 -4.35
N GLY A 80 -1.93 0.61 -4.06
CA GLY A 80 -2.53 -0.26 -5.08
C GLY A 80 -3.47 0.51 -6.01
N THR A 81 -4.36 1.34 -5.44
CA THR A 81 -5.16 2.30 -6.21
C THR A 81 -5.62 3.48 -5.35
N THR A 82 -6.05 4.56 -6.00
CA THR A 82 -6.41 5.83 -5.34
C THR A 82 -7.62 6.50 -5.96
N GLU A 83 -8.44 7.14 -5.13
CA GLU A 83 -9.57 7.97 -5.55
C GLU A 83 -9.55 9.31 -4.82
N GLY A 84 -9.44 10.43 -5.53
CA GLY A 84 -9.48 11.77 -4.93
C GLY A 84 -8.43 12.02 -3.84
N CYS A 85 -7.23 11.43 -3.96
CA CYS A 85 -6.16 11.54 -2.98
C CYS A 85 -5.16 12.65 -3.32
N SER A 86 -4.54 13.25 -2.30
CA SER A 86 -3.37 14.12 -2.41
C SER A 86 -2.14 13.37 -1.92
N ILE A 87 -1.13 13.20 -2.78
CA ILE A 87 0.08 12.45 -2.49
C ILE A 87 1.26 13.38 -2.75
N ASN A 88 2.03 13.70 -1.72
CA ASN A 88 3.11 14.67 -1.81
C ASN A 88 4.38 14.19 -1.11
N GLN A 89 5.55 14.42 -1.71
CA GLN A 89 6.85 14.02 -1.16
C GLN A 89 6.93 12.54 -0.75
N CYS A 90 6.23 11.66 -1.47
CA CYS A 90 6.22 10.22 -1.20
C CYS A 90 7.03 9.48 -2.26
N TYR A 91 7.63 8.34 -1.89
CA TYR A 91 8.36 7.49 -2.82
C TYR A 91 8.17 6.01 -2.49
N ALA A 92 8.39 5.16 -3.49
CA ALA A 92 8.43 3.71 -3.31
C ALA A 92 9.76 3.18 -3.84
N PHE A 93 10.34 2.27 -3.08
CA PHE A 93 11.51 1.49 -3.47
C PHE A 93 11.24 0.02 -3.07
N ALA A 94 10.12 -0.50 -3.56
CA ALA A 94 9.68 -1.86 -3.32
C ALA A 94 9.69 -2.64 -4.63
N ASP A 95 10.06 -3.92 -4.56
CA ASP A 95 9.96 -4.84 -5.69
C ASP A 95 8.48 -5.21 -5.92
N VAL A 96 7.93 -4.85 -7.08
CA VAL A 96 6.51 -5.05 -7.40
C VAL A 96 6.34 -6.22 -8.35
N ASN A 97 5.61 -7.24 -7.91
CA ASN A 97 5.35 -8.47 -8.66
C ASN A 97 3.84 -8.67 -8.84
N SER A 98 3.43 -8.99 -10.06
CA SER A 98 2.04 -9.38 -10.35
C SER A 98 1.91 -10.90 -10.42
N LEU A 99 0.85 -11.43 -9.83
CA LEU A 99 0.41 -12.80 -9.99
C LEU A 99 -0.29 -12.92 -11.35
N THR A 100 0.13 -13.91 -12.13
CA THR A 100 -0.56 -14.28 -13.37
C THR A 100 -1.76 -15.16 -13.05
N GLU A 101 -2.88 -14.98 -13.76
CA GLU A 101 -3.93 -15.99 -13.78
C GLU A 101 -3.33 -17.30 -14.34
N VAL A 102 -3.48 -18.39 -13.60
CA VAL A 102 -3.23 -19.73 -14.14
C VAL A 102 -4.45 -20.06 -15.01
N ALA A 103 -4.25 -20.09 -16.32
CA ALA A 103 -5.26 -20.46 -17.31
C ALA A 103 -5.75 -21.90 -17.12
#